data_AF-A0A819G9L8-F1
#
_entry.id   AF-A0A819G9L8-F1
#
_cell.length_a   1.000
_cell.length_b   1.000
_cell.length_c   1.000
_cell.angle_alpha   90.00
_cell.angle_beta   90.00
_cell.angle_gamma   90.00
#
_symmetry.space_group_name_H-M   'P 1'
#
loop_
_entity.id
_entity.type
_entity.pdbx_description
1 polymer ?
#
loop_
_entity_poly.entity_id
_entity_poly.type
_entity_poly.pdbx_seq_one_letter_code
_entity_poly.pdbx_strand_id
1 'polypeptide(L)'
;MQPQATALTEPIIRPPSPDFSSLTPDELNQLEIVLQKQVLIENEQNQCLSGLRRTMVHLQQTIENDHQRQRHSSSINSYNSSPTTQQNQILLSSSDIIQCYICYSKIEIQSKDLVSSLPILCADCHRPVCRRCGNYTSPECINISDGNNFENQTHISKWRCRTCIVRREVIRKSGMFLSKTKKEEEEKKN
;
A
#
# COMPACT_ATOMS: atom_id res chain seq x y z
N MET A 1 -35.64 32.85 9.04
CA MET A 1 -34.34 33.56 9.08
C MET A 1 -33.24 32.51 8.96
N GLN A 2 -32.51 32.51 7.84
CA GLN A 2 -31.35 31.64 7.63
C GLN A 2 -30.07 32.43 7.95
N PRO A 3 -29.06 31.85 8.62
CA PRO A 3 -27.75 32.48 8.72
C PRO A 3 -26.93 32.19 7.45
N GLN A 4 -26.43 33.25 6.81
CA GLN A 4 -25.44 33.17 5.74
C GLN A 4 -24.05 32.93 6.34
N ALA A 5 -23.35 31.91 5.83
CA ALA A 5 -21.94 31.68 6.11
C ALA A 5 -21.09 32.54 5.17
N THR A 6 -20.43 33.55 5.71
CA THR A 6 -19.38 34.31 5.02
C THR A 6 -18.09 33.49 5.02
N ALA A 7 -17.71 32.95 3.86
CA ALA A 7 -16.41 32.33 3.64
C ALA A 7 -15.35 33.44 3.42
N LEU A 8 -14.50 33.66 4.43
CA LEU A 8 -13.27 34.42 4.28
C LEU A 8 -12.29 33.61 3.43
N THR A 9 -12.10 34.02 2.18
CA THR A 9 -11.09 33.44 1.29
C THR A 9 -9.80 34.22 1.50
N GLU A 10 -8.86 33.66 2.26
CA GLU A 10 -7.53 34.24 2.40
C GLU A 10 -6.79 34.27 1.05
N PRO A 11 -6.07 35.36 0.73
CA PRO A 11 -5.30 35.45 -0.50
C PRO A 11 -4.08 34.53 -0.44
N ILE A 12 -4.04 33.55 -1.34
CA ILE A 12 -2.89 32.68 -1.56
C ILE A 12 -1.72 33.53 -2.06
N ILE A 13 -0.79 33.87 -1.16
CA ILE A 13 0.47 34.56 -1.49
C ILE A 13 1.33 33.58 -2.30
N ARG A 14 1.37 33.77 -3.63
CA ARG A 14 2.31 33.03 -4.49
C ARG A 14 3.72 33.62 -4.31
N PRO A 15 4.75 32.79 -4.16
CA PRO A 15 6.12 33.29 -4.14
C PRO A 15 6.45 34.00 -5.47
N PRO A 16 7.25 35.09 -5.44
CA PRO A 16 7.63 35.79 -6.65
C PRO A 16 8.41 34.87 -7.59
N SER A 17 8.21 35.06 -8.89
CA SER A 17 8.95 34.31 -9.91
C SER A 17 10.45 34.59 -9.78
N PRO A 18 11.31 33.56 -9.92
CA PRO A 18 12.76 33.75 -9.89
C PRO A 18 13.20 34.65 -11.05
N ASP A 19 14.05 35.63 -10.76
CA ASP A 19 14.67 36.52 -11.75
C ASP A 19 15.98 35.90 -12.26
N PHE A 20 16.13 35.80 -13.58
CA PHE A 20 17.29 35.25 -14.26
C PHE A 20 18.07 36.30 -15.06
N SER A 21 17.72 37.58 -14.92
CA SER A 21 18.28 38.68 -15.73
C SER A 21 19.78 38.92 -15.51
N SER A 22 20.35 38.43 -14.40
CA SER A 22 21.76 38.54 -14.07
C SER A 22 22.64 37.45 -14.67
N LEU A 23 22.06 36.41 -15.28
CA LEU A 23 22.81 35.28 -15.83
C LEU A 23 23.40 35.60 -17.20
N THR A 24 24.64 35.16 -17.41
CA THR A 24 25.28 35.20 -18.72
C THR A 24 24.64 34.17 -19.68
N PRO A 25 24.79 34.34 -21.01
CA PRO A 25 24.26 33.36 -21.98
C PRO A 25 24.78 31.93 -21.77
N ASP A 26 26.04 31.79 -21.36
CA ASP A 26 26.64 30.47 -21.09
C ASP A 26 26.04 29.81 -19.83
N GLU A 27 25.78 30.59 -18.78
CA GLU A 27 25.12 30.12 -17.57
C GLU A 27 23.65 29.74 -17.82
N LEU A 28 22.95 30.51 -18.65
CA LEU A 28 21.58 30.17 -19.09
C LEU A 28 21.55 28.85 -19.85
N ASN A 29 22.51 28.60 -20.74
CA ASN A 29 22.61 27.33 -21.46
C ASN A 29 22.87 26.15 -20.52
N GLN A 30 23.74 26.32 -19.52
CA GLN A 30 23.95 25.28 -18.51
C GLN A 30 22.70 25.02 -17.66
N LEU A 31 21.97 26.08 -17.31
CA LEU A 31 20.70 25.95 -16.59
C LEU A 31 19.67 25.17 -17.42
N GLU A 32 19.58 25.45 -18.72
CA GLU A 32 18.70 24.71 -19.63
C GLU A 32 19.03 23.21 -19.65
N ILE A 33 20.32 22.85 -19.72
CA ILE A 33 20.76 21.45 -19.67
C ILE A 33 20.33 20.78 -18.35
N VAL A 34 20.47 21.47 -17.23
CA VAL A 34 20.05 20.95 -15.92
C VAL A 34 18.54 20.77 -15.86
N LEU A 35 17.76 21.73 -16.36
CA LEU A 35 16.30 21.65 -16.42
C LEU A 35 15.83 20.52 -17.33
N GLN A 36 16.45 20.32 -18.49
CA GLN A 36 16.16 19.20 -19.38
C GLN A 36 16.45 17.85 -18.69
N LYS A 37 17.58 17.73 -17.98
CA LYS A 37 17.88 16.54 -17.18
C LYS A 37 16.86 16.30 -16.08
N GLN A 38 16.43 17.36 -15.40
CA GLN A 38 15.39 17.29 -14.36
C GLN A 38 14.08 16.73 -14.93
N VAL A 39 13.64 17.23 -16.08
CA VAL A 39 12.42 16.73 -16.76
C VAL A 39 12.54 15.25 -17.12
N LEU A 40 13.71 14.79 -17.59
CA LEU A 40 13.93 13.37 -17.89
C LEU A 40 13.84 12.50 -16.63
N ILE A 41 14.45 12.92 -15.53
CA ILE A 41 14.38 12.22 -14.25
C ILE A 41 12.92 12.13 -13.76
N GLU A 42 12.18 13.24 -13.85
CA GLU A 42 10.77 13.28 -13.47
C GLU A 42 9.91 12.35 -14.34
N ASN A 43 10.15 12.31 -15.65
CA ASN A 43 9.45 11.41 -16.56
C ASN A 43 9.72 9.93 -16.22
N GLU A 44 10.97 9.56 -15.94
CA GLU A 44 11.32 8.19 -15.55
C GLU A 44 10.67 7.80 -14.21
N GLN A 45 10.70 8.70 -13.23
CA GLN A 45 10.04 8.49 -11.94
C GLN A 45 8.51 8.35 -12.11
N ASN A 46 7.89 9.20 -12.92
CA ASN A 46 6.47 9.12 -13.24
C ASN A 46 6.11 7.82 -13.95
N GLN A 47 6.94 7.34 -14.86
CA GLN A 47 6.75 6.05 -15.53
C GLN A 47 6.84 4.88 -14.55
N CYS A 48 7.85 4.89 -13.67
CA CYS A 48 8.02 3.88 -12.63
C CYS A 48 6.81 3.83 -11.69
N LEU A 49 6.38 4.99 -11.18
CA LEU A 49 5.21 5.11 -10.32
C LEU A 49 3.91 4.68 -11.01
N SER A 50 3.75 5.03 -12.28
CA SER A 50 2.60 4.62 -13.08
C SER A 50 2.55 3.09 -13.26
N GLY A 51 3.69 2.43 -13.46
CA GLY A 51 3.79 0.97 -13.48
C GLY A 51 3.36 0.31 -12.17
N LEU A 52 3.83 0.83 -11.04
CA LEU A 52 3.46 0.33 -9.71
C LEU A 52 1.97 0.54 -9.41
N ARG A 53 1.42 1.72 -9.73
CA ARG A 53 -0.02 2.01 -9.57
C ARG A 53 -0.89 1.07 -10.42
N ARG A 54 -0.52 0.82 -11.68
CA ARG A 54 -1.21 -0.16 -12.54
C ARG A 54 -1.19 -1.56 -11.94
N THR A 55 -0.04 -1.99 -11.44
CA THR A 55 0.10 -3.31 -10.78
C THR A 55 -0.79 -3.42 -9.54
N MET A 56 -0.84 -2.37 -8.72
CA MET A 56 -1.69 -2.33 -7.53
C MET A 56 -3.18 -2.43 -7.90
N VAL A 57 -3.64 -1.63 -8.89
CA VAL A 57 -5.03 -1.65 -9.36
C VAL A 57 -5.38 -3.02 -9.93
N HIS A 58 -4.51 -3.59 -10.78
CA HIS A 58 -4.71 -4.92 -11.35
C HIS A 58 -4.86 -5.97 -10.26
N LEU A 59 -3.95 -6.00 -9.27
CA LEU A 59 -4.04 -6.95 -8.16
C LEU A 59 -5.34 -6.80 -7.37
N GLN A 60 -5.78 -5.58 -7.10
CA GLN A 60 -7.04 -5.33 -6.40
C GLN A 60 -8.24 -5.84 -7.20
N GLN A 61 -8.26 -5.57 -8.50
CA GLN A 61 -9.33 -6.02 -9.39
C GLN A 61 -9.36 -7.54 -9.56
N THR A 62 -8.19 -8.19 -9.67
CA THR A 62 -8.10 -9.66 -9.73
C THR A 62 -8.70 -10.29 -8.48
N ILE A 63 -8.33 -9.79 -7.30
CA ILE A 63 -8.85 -10.29 -6.02
C ILE A 63 -10.37 -10.13 -5.95
N GLU A 64 -10.89 -8.97 -6.36
CA GLU A 64 -12.33 -8.70 -6.35
C GLU A 64 -13.11 -9.60 -7.32
N ASN A 65 -12.60 -9.78 -8.54
CA ASN A 65 -13.21 -10.67 -9.53
C ASN A 65 -13.24 -12.12 -9.05
N ASP A 66 -12.13 -12.61 -8.48
CA ASP A 66 -12.06 -13.97 -7.94
C ASP A 66 -12.99 -14.13 -6.75
N HIS A 67 -13.12 -13.11 -5.91
CA HIS A 67 -14.07 -13.10 -4.81
C HIS A 67 -15.51 -13.25 -5.29
N GLN A 68 -15.90 -12.50 -6.33
CA GLN A 68 -17.23 -12.60 -6.94
C GLN A 68 -17.47 -13.99 -7.52
N ARG A 69 -16.49 -14.56 -8.25
CA ARG A 69 -16.57 -15.94 -8.79
C ARG A 69 -16.82 -16.97 -7.69
N GLN A 70 -16.16 -16.85 -6.54
CA GLN A 70 -16.37 -17.75 -5.39
C GLN A 70 -17.77 -17.63 -4.78
N ARG A 71 -18.34 -16.41 -4.73
CA ARG A 71 -19.73 -16.23 -4.28
C ARG A 71 -20.72 -16.88 -5.24
N HIS A 72 -20.52 -16.71 -6.54
CA HIS A 72 -21.40 -17.29 -7.56
C HIS A 72 -21.32 -18.82 -7.59
N SER A 73 -20.13 -19.42 -7.48
CA SER A 73 -20.00 -20.89 -7.44
C SER A 73 -20.67 -21.50 -6.20
N SER A 74 -20.64 -20.79 -5.07
CA SER A 74 -21.30 -21.20 -3.82
C SER A 74 -22.82 -21.06 -3.87
N SER A 75 -23.33 -20.07 -4.61
CA SER A 75 -24.77 -19.88 -4.86
C SER A 75 -25.36 -20.92 -5.80
N ILE A 76 -24.57 -21.42 -6.75
CA ILE A 76 -24.98 -22.47 -7.69
C ILE A 76 -25.02 -23.83 -6.98
N ASN A 77 -24.15 -24.13 -6.01
CA ASN A 77 -24.28 -25.40 -5.28
C ASN A 77 -25.39 -25.43 -4.20
N SER A 78 -26.16 -24.35 -4.02
CA SER A 78 -27.18 -24.24 -2.95
C SER A 78 -28.60 -24.67 -3.37
N TYR A 79 -28.85 -25.07 -4.63
CA TYR A 79 -30.20 -25.51 -5.04
C TYR A 79 -30.56 -26.97 -4.65
N ASN A 80 -29.78 -27.62 -3.78
CA ASN A 80 -30.09 -28.94 -3.22
C ASN A 80 -30.15 -28.97 -1.68
N SER A 81 -30.27 -27.84 -0.98
CA SER A 81 -30.40 -27.85 0.49
C SER A 81 -31.27 -26.70 0.98
N SER A 82 -32.34 -27.06 1.69
CA SER A 82 -33.33 -26.18 2.32
C SER A 82 -32.70 -25.07 3.20
N PRO A 83 -33.43 -23.96 3.43
CA PRO A 83 -32.85 -22.77 4.05
C PRO A 83 -32.82 -22.93 5.57
N THR A 84 -31.61 -22.97 6.14
CA THR A 84 -31.42 -22.75 7.58
C THR A 84 -30.59 -21.50 7.78
N THR A 85 -31.26 -20.47 8.28
CA THR A 85 -30.73 -19.26 8.91
C THR A 85 -29.53 -19.56 9.82
N GLN A 86 -28.36 -18.96 9.56
CA GLN A 86 -27.29 -18.58 10.52
C GLN A 86 -26.06 -18.10 9.72
N GLN A 87 -25.78 -16.79 9.62
CA GLN A 87 -24.87 -16.06 10.52
C GLN A 87 -23.78 -16.91 11.18
N ASN A 88 -22.52 -16.65 10.80
CA ASN A 88 -21.33 -16.75 11.64
C ASN A 88 -21.15 -18.00 12.52
N GLN A 89 -21.26 -19.20 11.96
CA GLN A 89 -20.63 -20.38 12.57
C GLN A 89 -19.91 -21.19 11.50
N ILE A 90 -18.60 -20.89 11.38
CA ILE A 90 -17.63 -21.84 10.86
C ILE A 90 -17.66 -23.00 11.86
N LEU A 91 -18.41 -24.05 11.53
CA LEU A 91 -18.37 -25.33 12.22
C LEU A 91 -16.97 -25.92 12.03
N LEU A 92 -16.11 -25.72 13.05
CA LEU A 92 -14.84 -26.40 13.22
C LEU A 92 -15.08 -27.91 13.15
N SER A 93 -14.80 -28.48 11.99
CA SER A 93 -14.86 -29.92 11.73
C SER A 93 -13.51 -30.33 11.16
N SER A 94 -12.60 -30.70 12.07
CA SER A 94 -11.43 -31.60 11.94
C SER A 94 -10.38 -31.38 10.82
N SER A 95 -10.60 -30.46 9.89
CA SER A 95 -9.67 -30.04 8.85
C SER A 95 -10.01 -28.59 8.48
N ASP A 96 -9.48 -27.63 9.23
CA ASP A 96 -9.72 -26.21 8.96
C ASP A 96 -9.01 -25.81 7.68
N ILE A 97 -9.74 -25.85 6.56
CA ILE A 97 -9.24 -25.37 5.26
C ILE A 97 -9.39 -23.85 5.24
N ILE A 98 -8.26 -23.15 5.26
CA ILE A 98 -8.23 -21.69 5.11
C ILE A 98 -8.06 -21.34 3.64
N GLN A 99 -8.65 -20.25 3.16
CA GLN A 99 -8.44 -19.79 1.79
C GLN A 99 -7.41 -18.67 1.74
N CYS A 100 -6.53 -18.71 0.74
CA CYS A 100 -5.66 -17.59 0.42
C CYS A 100 -6.48 -16.37 0.02
N TYR A 101 -6.24 -15.23 0.66
CA TYR A 101 -6.94 -13.98 0.35
C TYR A 101 -6.73 -13.49 -1.09
N ILE A 102 -5.60 -13.83 -1.72
CA ILE A 102 -5.27 -13.33 -3.07
C ILE A 102 -5.81 -14.22 -4.17
N CYS A 103 -5.59 -15.53 -4.09
CA CYS A 103 -5.90 -16.47 -5.16
C CYS A 103 -6.96 -17.51 -4.80
N TYR A 104 -7.55 -17.42 -3.61
CA TYR A 104 -8.58 -18.32 -3.09
C TYR A 104 -8.20 -19.81 -3.07
N SER A 105 -6.91 -20.14 -3.26
CA SER A 105 -6.42 -21.50 -3.12
C SER A 105 -6.61 -21.97 -1.68
N LYS A 106 -7.07 -23.20 -1.52
CA LYS A 106 -7.15 -23.88 -0.22
C LYS A 106 -5.77 -24.00 0.42
N ILE A 107 -5.69 -23.73 1.71
CA ILE A 107 -4.54 -23.84 2.59
C ILE A 107 -4.95 -24.88 3.63
N GLU A 108 -4.37 -26.06 3.52
CA GLU A 108 -4.66 -27.18 4.41
C GLU A 108 -3.84 -27.04 5.70
N ILE A 109 -4.54 -26.95 6.84
CA ILE A 109 -3.91 -27.01 8.16
C ILE A 109 -3.76 -28.48 8.50
N GLN A 110 -2.57 -29.04 8.32
CA GLN A 110 -2.28 -30.40 8.80
C GLN A 110 -2.19 -30.39 10.34
N SER A 111 -3.21 -30.93 10.99
CA SER A 111 -3.36 -30.97 12.45
C SER A 111 -2.41 -31.95 13.16
N LYS A 112 -1.53 -32.65 12.44
CA LYS A 112 -0.65 -33.68 13.03
C LYS A 112 0.58 -33.15 13.77
N ASP A 113 1.04 -31.94 13.44
CA ASP A 113 2.16 -31.29 14.12
C ASP A 113 1.77 -29.86 14.53
N LEU A 114 1.53 -29.65 15.83
CA LEU A 114 1.05 -28.40 16.46
C LEU A 114 1.90 -27.14 16.18
N VAL A 115 3.05 -27.26 15.50
CA VAL A 115 3.99 -26.17 15.25
C VAL A 115 4.10 -25.78 13.76
N SER A 116 3.60 -26.60 12.82
CA SER A 116 3.91 -26.45 11.39
C SER A 116 2.75 -25.98 10.49
N SER A 117 1.51 -25.95 10.98
CA SER A 117 0.33 -25.84 10.11
C SER A 117 -0.48 -24.54 10.21
N LEU A 118 -0.02 -23.54 10.95
CA LEU A 118 -0.72 -22.25 11.01
C LEU A 118 -0.67 -21.53 9.64
N PRO A 119 -1.78 -20.91 9.20
CA PRO A 119 -1.80 -20.09 7.99
C PRO A 119 -0.81 -18.94 8.11
N ILE A 120 -0.05 -18.67 7.06
CA ILE A 120 0.85 -17.53 7.05
C ILE A 120 0.01 -16.25 6.90
N LEU A 121 0.07 -15.37 7.89
CA LEU A 121 -0.62 -14.09 7.89
C LEU A 121 0.29 -12.98 7.33
N CYS A 122 -0.27 -12.12 6.49
CA CYS A 122 0.43 -10.92 6.07
C CYS A 122 0.60 -9.95 7.24
N ALA A 123 1.83 -9.50 7.49
CA ALA A 123 2.13 -8.59 8.60
C ALA A 123 1.63 -7.13 8.43
N ASP A 124 0.96 -6.77 7.32
CA ASP A 124 0.34 -5.44 7.15
C ASP A 124 -1.19 -5.52 7.19
N CYS A 125 -1.80 -6.47 6.46
CA CYS A 125 -3.26 -6.58 6.38
C CYS A 125 -3.86 -7.70 7.24
N HIS A 126 -3.02 -8.51 7.89
CA HIS A 126 -3.41 -9.64 8.73
C HIS A 126 -4.30 -10.70 8.06
N ARG A 127 -4.34 -10.71 6.71
CA ARG A 127 -5.10 -11.71 5.94
C ARG A 127 -4.24 -12.94 5.65
N PRO A 128 -4.84 -14.15 5.65
CA PRO A 128 -4.14 -15.38 5.31
C PRO A 128 -3.76 -15.40 3.83
N VAL A 129 -2.52 -15.77 3.53
CA VAL A 129 -2.02 -15.87 2.15
C VAL A 129 -1.17 -17.12 1.97
N CYS A 130 -1.28 -17.74 0.80
CA CYS A 130 -0.43 -18.88 0.47
C CYS A 130 1.01 -18.43 0.16
N ARG A 131 1.96 -19.38 0.22
CA ARG A 131 3.39 -19.13 -0.04
C ARG A 131 3.68 -18.52 -1.41
N ARG A 132 2.80 -18.70 -2.40
CA ARG A 132 2.94 -18.11 -3.75
C ARG A 132 2.49 -16.65 -3.84
N CYS A 133 1.67 -16.20 -2.89
CA CYS A 133 1.01 -14.89 -2.92
C CYS A 133 1.65 -13.87 -1.97
N GLY A 134 2.78 -14.22 -1.35
CA GLY A 134 3.55 -13.34 -0.48
C GLY A 134 5.01 -13.73 -0.47
N ASN A 135 5.83 -12.93 0.21
CA ASN A 135 7.25 -13.17 0.42
C ASN A 135 7.68 -12.61 1.78
N TYR A 136 8.78 -13.12 2.33
CA TYR A 136 9.47 -12.47 3.43
C TYR A 136 10.12 -11.18 2.92
N THR A 137 9.75 -10.06 3.53
CA THR A 137 10.43 -8.78 3.33
C THR A 137 11.37 -8.53 4.49
N SER A 138 12.62 -8.17 4.19
CA SER A 138 13.56 -7.66 5.20
C SER A 138 12.92 -6.49 5.94
N PRO A 139 13.15 -6.32 7.26
CA PRO A 139 12.82 -5.07 7.91
C PRO A 139 13.50 -3.94 7.14
N GLU A 140 12.71 -2.98 6.70
CA GLU A 140 13.22 -1.73 6.18
C GLU A 140 13.95 -1.06 7.35
N CYS A 141 15.23 -0.73 7.19
CA CYS A 141 15.90 0.19 8.08
C CYS A 141 15.22 1.54 7.89
N ILE A 142 14.13 1.78 8.60
CA ILE A 142 13.58 3.12 8.70
C ILE A 142 14.58 3.83 9.61
N ASN A 143 15.52 4.57 9.02
CA ASN A 143 16.22 5.63 9.75
C ASN A 143 15.16 6.69 10.05
N ILE A 144 14.35 6.42 11.09
CA ILE A 144 13.56 7.45 11.73
C ILE A 144 14.61 8.28 12.46
N SER A 145 14.82 9.49 11.97
CA SER A 145 15.65 10.52 12.59
C SER A 145 15.02 11.02 13.91
N ASP A 146 14.48 10.14 14.74
CA ASP A 146 14.06 10.45 16.09
C ASP A 146 15.13 9.86 17.01
N GLY A 147 16.03 10.73 17.45
CA GLY A 147 16.99 10.41 18.48
C GLY A 147 16.27 9.94 19.73
N ASN A 148 16.20 8.63 19.93
CA ASN A 148 16.56 7.94 21.17
C ASN A 148 16.22 6.44 21.07
N ASN A 149 17.16 5.64 21.55
CA ASN A 149 17.10 4.19 21.81
C ASN A 149 17.29 3.25 20.61
N PHE A 150 18.57 3.07 20.25
CA PHE A 150 19.07 1.82 19.68
C PHE A 150 19.03 0.71 20.75
N GLU A 151 17.86 0.18 21.04
CA GLU A 151 17.74 -1.02 21.86
C GLU A 151 17.11 -2.15 21.04
N ASN A 152 17.99 -3.04 20.54
CA ASN A 152 17.74 -4.44 20.25
C ASN A 152 16.43 -4.80 19.53
N GLN A 153 16.04 -4.05 18.48
CA GLN A 153 15.02 -4.52 17.57
C GLN A 153 15.64 -5.58 16.65
N THR A 154 15.57 -6.84 17.08
CA THR A 154 15.94 -8.00 16.26
C THR A 154 15.32 -7.83 14.87
N HIS A 155 16.18 -7.79 13.84
CA HIS A 155 15.80 -7.57 12.45
C HIS A 155 15.05 -8.80 11.90
N ILE A 156 13.83 -9.03 12.36
CA ILE A 156 13.02 -10.17 11.96
C ILE A 156 12.34 -9.84 10.64
N SER A 157 12.65 -10.63 9.60
CA SER A 157 11.95 -10.57 8.32
C SER A 157 10.45 -10.86 8.53
N LYS A 158 9.60 -10.02 7.93
CA LYS A 158 8.15 -10.12 8.06
C LYS A 158 7.55 -10.65 6.77
N TRP A 159 6.64 -11.61 6.86
CA TRP A 159 5.93 -12.10 5.68
C TRP A 159 4.86 -11.10 5.23
N ARG A 160 4.82 -10.78 3.94
CA ARG A 160 3.88 -9.82 3.37
C ARG A 160 3.24 -10.35 2.11
N CYS A 161 1.95 -10.08 1.93
CA CYS A 161 1.25 -10.40 0.70
C CYS A 161 1.70 -9.48 -0.43
N ARG A 162 1.60 -9.95 -1.67
CA ARG A 162 2.04 -9.21 -2.86
C ARG A 162 1.38 -7.83 -2.97
N THR A 163 0.10 -7.73 -2.61
CA THR A 163 -0.62 -6.45 -2.60
C THR A 163 0.00 -5.44 -1.63
N CYS A 164 0.31 -5.87 -0.40
CA CYS A 164 0.94 -5.02 0.60
C CYS A 164 2.38 -4.64 0.21
N ILE A 165 3.14 -5.56 -0.39
CA ILE A 165 4.49 -5.26 -0.91
C ILE A 165 4.42 -4.15 -1.96
N VAL A 166 3.56 -4.28 -2.97
CA VAL A 166 3.40 -3.25 -4.02
C VAL A 166 2.91 -1.93 -3.42
N ARG A 167 1.97 -1.98 -2.46
CA ARG A 167 1.48 -0.78 -1.78
C ARG A 167 2.58 -0.03 -1.03
N ARG A 168 3.44 -0.74 -0.28
CA ARG A 168 4.60 -0.13 0.39
C ARG A 168 5.53 0.52 -0.63
N GLU A 169 5.79 -0.16 -1.74
CA GLU A 169 6.67 0.35 -2.79
C GLU A 169 6.12 1.61 -3.46
N VAL A 170 4.80 1.68 -3.69
CA VAL A 170 4.13 2.90 -4.17
C VAL A 170 4.32 4.04 -3.17
N ILE A 171 4.06 3.81 -1.87
CA ILE A 171 4.19 4.85 -0.84
C ILE A 171 5.64 5.34 -0.75
N ARG A 172 6.61 4.42 -0.77
CA ARG A 172 8.03 4.72 -0.66
C ARG A 172 8.54 5.52 -1.87
N LYS A 173 8.26 5.07 -3.09
CA LYS A 173 8.75 5.73 -4.31
C LYS A 173 8.01 7.02 -4.65
N SER A 174 6.78 7.20 -4.16
CA SER A 174 6.01 8.42 -4.42
C SER A 174 6.42 9.60 -3.54
N GLY A 175 7.27 9.39 -2.53
CA GLY A 175 7.64 10.44 -1.58
C GLY A 175 6.47 10.91 -0.70
N MET A 176 5.35 10.17 -0.67
CA MET A 176 4.19 10.50 0.16
C MET A 176 4.51 10.55 1.66
N PHE A 177 5.55 9.84 2.09
CA PHE A 177 6.03 9.91 3.47
C PHE A 177 6.65 11.28 3.80
N LEU A 178 7.43 11.86 2.89
CA LEU A 178 8.12 13.15 3.07
C LEU A 178 7.17 14.35 3.02
N SER A 179 6.04 14.21 2.32
CA SER A 179 5.04 15.29 2.23
C SER A 179 4.14 15.37 3.47
N LYS A 180 4.01 14.27 4.23
CA LYS A 180 3.29 14.28 5.52
C LYS A 180 4.11 14.95 6.62
N THR A 181 5.40 14.64 6.72
CA THR A 181 6.27 15.24 7.74
C THR A 181 6.40 16.75 7.59
N LYS A 182 6.48 17.27 6.34
CA LYS A 182 6.50 18.72 6.10
C LYS A 182 5.23 19.44 6.58
N LYS A 183 4.04 18.83 6.37
CA LYS A 183 2.77 19.39 6.87
C LYS A 183 2.69 19.36 8.38
N GLU A 184 3.11 18.27 9.01
CA GLU A 184 3.11 18.13 10.47
C GLU A 184 4.15 19.06 11.15
N GLU A 185 5.26 19.39 10.48
CA GLU A 185 6.23 20.39 10.96
C GLU A 185 5.72 21.83 10.78
N GLU A 186 4.98 22.13 9.72
CA GLU A 186 4.33 23.43 9.51
C GLU A 186 3.18 23.67 10.50
N GLU A 187 2.39 22.63 10.81
CA GLU A 187 1.32 22.70 11.82
C GLU A 187 1.84 22.84 13.25
N LYS A 188 3.06 22.39 13.55
CA LYS A 188 3.70 22.57 14.87
C LYS A 188 4.38 23.93 15.05
N LYS A 189 4.53 24.73 13.98
CA LYS A 189 5.15 26.07 14.02
C LYS A 189 4.14 27.20 14.08
N ASN A 190 2.85 26.91 13.94
CA ASN A 190 1.73 27.84 14.14
C ASN A 190 1.03 27.55 15.47
#